data_AF-A0A6A7LRU8-F1
#
_entry.id   AF-A0A6A7LRU8-F1
#
_cell.length_a   1.000
_cell.length_b   1.000
_cell.length_c   1.000
_cell.angle_alpha   90.00
_cell.angle_beta   90.00
_cell.angle_gamma   90.00
#
_symmetry.space_group_name_H-M   'P 1'
#
loop_
_entity.id
_entity.type
_entity.pdbx_description
1 polymer ?
#
loop_
_entity_poly.entity_id
_entity_poly.type
_entity_poly.pdbx_seq_one_letter_code
_entity_poly.pdbx_strand_id
1 'polypeptide(L)' 'MTQQELARLIGTSHSVISRIESGQHKTSVETLSRIAKALDARLVVGFQSGPAERPEQYPVAI' A
#
# COMPACT_ATOMS: atom_id res chain seq x y z
N MET A 1 -14.40 -5.33 -4.94
CA MET A 1 -13.78 -6.00 -3.79
C MET A 1 -14.14 -5.23 -2.52
N THR A 2 -14.64 -5.91 -1.50
CA THR A 2 -14.96 -5.36 -0.17
C THR A 2 -13.76 -5.49 0.77
N GLN A 3 -13.78 -4.78 1.91
CA GLN A 3 -12.76 -4.93 2.97
C GLN A 3 -12.67 -6.38 3.48
N GLN A 4 -13.80 -7.09 3.58
CA GLN A 4 -13.84 -8.51 4.00
C GLN A 4 -13.19 -9.43 2.98
N GLU A 5 -13.44 -9.19 1.68
CA GLU A 5 -12.82 -9.95 0.59
C GLU A 5 -11.31 -9.72 0.57
N LEU A 6 -10.85 -8.47 0.69
CA LEU A 6 -9.43 -8.14 0.78
C LEU A 6 -8.77 -8.78 2.00
N ALA A 7 -9.42 -8.69 3.17
CA ALA A 7 -8.93 -9.28 4.40
C ALA A 7 -8.70 -10.79 4.25
N ARG A 8 -9.68 -11.51 3.68
CA ARG A 8 -9.57 -12.93 3.37
C ARG A 8 -8.44 -13.20 2.38
N LEU A 9 -8.31 -12.38 1.35
CA LEU A 9 -7.30 -12.54 0.30
C LEU A 9 -5.86 -12.41 0.83
N ILE A 10 -5.60 -11.48 1.75
CA ILE A 10 -4.25 -11.28 2.33
C ILE A 10 -4.01 -12.01 3.66
N GLY A 11 -4.98 -12.81 4.12
CA GLY A 11 -4.89 -13.57 5.38
C GLY A 11 -4.86 -12.67 6.62
N THR A 12 -5.69 -11.63 6.66
CA THR A 12 -5.85 -10.73 7.81
C THR A 12 -7.31 -10.55 8.21
N SER A 13 -7.59 -9.73 9.22
CA SER A 13 -8.95 -9.41 9.65
C SER A 13 -9.50 -8.15 8.96
N HIS A 14 -10.83 -8.07 8.85
CA HIS A 14 -11.52 -6.86 8.41
C HIS A 14 -11.12 -5.62 9.23
N SER A 15 -10.94 -5.78 10.55
CA SER A 15 -10.50 -4.70 11.44
C SER A 15 -9.07 -4.23 11.16
N VAL A 16 -8.21 -5.07 10.58
CA VAL A 16 -6.89 -4.63 10.11
C VAL A 16 -7.05 -3.76 8.86
N ILE A 17 -7.85 -4.18 7.88
CA ILE A 17 -8.11 -3.39 6.66
C ILE A 17 -8.72 -2.03 7.00
N SER A 18 -9.75 -2.00 7.84
CA SER A 18 -10.40 -0.76 8.28
C SER A 18 -9.43 0.21 8.99
N ARG A 19 -8.48 -0.32 9.77
CA ARG A 19 -7.43 0.51 10.41
C ARG A 19 -6.44 1.09 9.40
N ILE A 20 -6.10 0.33 8.36
CA ILE A 20 -5.21 0.78 7.29
C ILE A 20 -5.88 1.90 6.50
N GLU A 21 -7.15 1.73 6.12
CA GLU A 21 -7.90 2.73 5.36
C GLU A 21 -8.21 4.01 6.16
N SER A 22 -8.43 3.90 7.47
CA SER A 22 -8.64 5.07 8.33
C SER A 22 -7.36 5.85 8.64
N GLY A 23 -6.18 5.28 8.36
CA GLY A 23 -4.88 5.88 8.67
C GLY A 23 -4.59 6.01 10.17
N GLN A 24 -5.44 5.46 11.04
CA GLN A 24 -5.37 5.64 12.50
C GLN A 24 -4.23 4.84 13.16
N HIS A 25 -3.54 3.96 12.42
CA HIS A 25 -2.46 3.12 12.96
C HIS A 25 -1.25 3.00 12.02
N LYS A 26 -0.06 2.85 12.63
CA LYS A 26 1.16 2.50 11.90
C LYS A 26 0.96 1.20 11.14
N THR A 27 1.00 1.29 9.82
CA THR A 27 0.98 0.15 8.91
C THR A 27 2.42 -0.14 8.49
N SER A 28 2.83 -1.42 8.52
CA SER A 28 4.15 -1.81 8.07
C SER A 28 4.23 -1.84 6.55
N VAL A 29 5.42 -1.58 5.99
CA VAL A 29 5.69 -1.75 4.56
C VAL A 29 5.39 -3.19 4.10
N GLU A 30 5.59 -4.17 4.98
CA GLU A 30 5.23 -5.57 4.69
C GLU A 30 3.73 -5.74 4.44
N THR A 31 2.88 -5.16 5.28
CA THR A 31 1.42 -5.21 5.08
C THR A 31 1.02 -4.51 3.79
N LEU A 32 1.60 -3.35 3.50
CA LEU A 32 1.38 -2.64 2.23
C LEU A 32 1.80 -3.49 1.02
N SER A 33 2.90 -4.25 1.13
CA SER A 33 3.37 -5.15 0.07
C SER A 33 2.40 -6.30 -0.19
N ARG A 34 1.84 -6.91 0.87
CA ARG A 34 0.83 -7.97 0.74
C ARG A 34 -0.45 -7.47 0.09
N ILE A 35 -0.89 -6.26 0.44
CA ILE A 35 -2.04 -5.60 -0.19
C ILE A 35 -1.78 -5.34 -1.67
N ALA A 36 -0.61 -4.78 -2.02
CA ALA A 36 -0.25 -4.53 -3.41
C ALA A 36 -0.27 -5.82 -4.25
N LYS A 37 0.30 -6.92 -3.75
CA LYS A 37 0.24 -8.23 -4.41
C LYS A 37 -1.18 -8.75 -4.62
N ALA A 38 -2.03 -8.63 -3.60
CA ALA A 38 -3.43 -9.07 -3.68
C ALA A 38 -4.27 -8.24 -4.67
N LEU A 39 -3.86 -6.99 -4.92
CA LEU A 39 -4.49 -6.08 -5.86
C LEU A 39 -3.88 -6.12 -7.26
N ASP A 40 -2.90 -7.00 -7.50
CA ASP A 40 -2.07 -6.99 -8.72
C ASP A 40 -1.46 -5.60 -9.01
N ALA A 41 -1.08 -4.91 -7.93
CA ALA A 41 -0.52 -3.57 -7.94
C ALA A 41 0.96 -3.57 -7.56
N ARG A 42 1.65 -2.49 -7.94
CA ARG A 42 3.06 -2.27 -7.58
C ARG A 42 3.15 -1.29 -6.40
N LEU A 43 3.76 -1.72 -5.30
CA LEU A 43 4.08 -0.81 -4.18
C LEU A 43 5.33 0.02 -4.52
N VAL A 44 5.18 1.35 -4.60
CA VAL A 44 6.27 2.30 -4.82
C VAL A 44 6.47 3.09 -3.52
N VAL A 45 7.63 2.92 -2.88
CA VAL A 45 8.02 3.64 -1.66
C VAL A 45 9.46 4.12 -1.85
N GLY A 46 9.71 5.39 -1.59
CA GLY A 46 11.04 5.98 -1.77
C GLY A 46 11.29 7.08 -0.73
N PHE A 47 12.58 7.29 -0.45
CA PHE A 47 13.06 8.46 0.27
C PHE A 47 13.78 9.37 -0.73
N GLN A 48 13.56 10.67 -0.65
CA GLN A 48 14.32 11.65 -1.43
C GLN A 48 15.15 12.52 -0.49
N SER A 49 16.36 12.85 -0.92
CA SER A 49 17.29 13.73 -0.20
C SER A 49 17.87 14.72 -1.20
N GLY A 50 17.85 16.01 -0.85
CA GLY A 50 18.19 17.12 -1.74
C GLY A 50 17.04 18.12 -1.88
N PRO A 51 17.28 19.32 -2.46
CA PRO A 51 16.20 20.24 -2.80
C PRO A 51 15.21 19.53 -3.74
N ALA A 52 13.91 19.81 -3.60
CA ALA A 52 12.85 19.19 -4.39
C ALA A 52 12.98 19.57 -5.86
N GLU A 53 13.91 18.96 -6.59
CA GLU A 53 13.80 18.88 -8.02
C GLU A 53 12.58 18.01 -8.33
N ARG A 54 11.69 18.60 -9.12
CA ARG A 54 10.40 18.06 -9.55
C ARG A 54 10.48 16.54 -9.66
N PRO A 55 9.62 15.76 -8.96
CA PRO A 55 9.69 14.32 -9.03
C PRO A 55 9.50 13.92 -10.49
N GLU A 56 10.57 13.47 -11.13
CA GLU A 56 10.49 12.89 -12.46
C GLU A 56 9.47 11.76 -12.34
N GLN A 57 8.45 11.86 -13.20
CA GLN A 57 7.31 10.97 -13.26
C GLN A 57 7.78 9.54 -13.02
N TYR A 58 7.33 8.91 -11.94
CA TYR A 58 7.53 7.48 -11.74
C TYR A 58 7.05 6.80 -13.03
N PRO A 59 7.92 6.14 -13.82
CA PRO A 59 7.46 5.44 -14.99
C PRO A 59 6.59 4.30 -14.48
N VAL A 60 5.29 4.43 -14.68
CA VAL A 60 4.38 3.29 -14.69
C VAL A 60 4.86 2.47 -15.89
N ALA A 61 5.64 1.43 -15.61
CA ALA A 61 6.06 0.49 -16.65
C ALA A 61 4.78 -0.10 -17.25
N ILE A 62 4.58 0.21 -18.54
CA ILE A 62 3.50 -0.29 -19.41
C ILE A 62 3.60 -1.81 -19.50
#